data_AF-A0A1I3NSL2-F1
#
_entry.id   AF-A0A1I3NSL2-F1
#
_cell.length_a   1.000
_cell.length_b   1.000
_cell.length_c   1.000
_cell.angle_alpha   90.00
_cell.angle_beta   90.00
_cell.angle_gamma   90.00
#
_symmetry.space_group_name_H-M   'P 1'
#
loop_
_entity.id
_entity.type
_entity.pdbx_description
1 polymer ?
#
loop_
_entity_poly.entity_id
_entity_poly.type
_entity_poly.pdbx_seq_one_letter_code
_entity_poly.pdbx_strand_id
1 'polypeptide(L)'
;MKDNFKLFGPHDLFGILLLAMVGVFLLSSNSYVIEFLGAVLHVPDNSNPDAEAPWSIIRQHFLIGIASAIGGVLIVLLMVVTGACKKSEATTFLLIPSMVLLPNVFESIMIWARCNHFFDPAKIVCPWQTISEFNSDPWRQIIFIATLLGVLIASWLSYRFSKVDKADNESPQAATPSTAIS
;
A
#
# COMPACT_ATOMS: atom_id res chain seq x y z
N MET A 1 -14.40 1.13 -33.70
CA MET A 1 -13.19 1.14 -32.83
C MET A 1 -13.60 1.01 -31.36
N LYS A 2 -14.17 -0.13 -30.99
CA LYS A 2 -14.41 -0.57 -29.61
C LYS A 2 -14.02 -2.05 -29.66
N ASP A 3 -13.20 -2.55 -28.75
CA ASP A 3 -12.80 -3.97 -28.58
C ASP A 3 -11.30 -4.29 -28.70
N ASN A 4 -10.39 -3.32 -28.55
CA ASN A 4 -8.97 -3.65 -28.39
C ASN A 4 -8.49 -3.22 -27.00
N PHE A 5 -7.93 -4.19 -26.25
CA PHE A 5 -7.54 -4.19 -24.82
C PHE A 5 -8.56 -4.70 -23.79
N LYS A 6 -9.13 -5.90 -24.02
CA LYS A 6 -9.45 -6.82 -22.91
C LYS A 6 -8.22 -7.69 -22.63
N LEU A 7 -7.24 -7.14 -21.89
CA LEU A 7 -6.06 -7.92 -21.51
C LEU A 7 -6.37 -8.97 -20.43
N PHE A 8 -7.54 -8.88 -19.78
CA PHE A 8 -7.98 -9.78 -18.72
C PHE A 8 -9.49 -10.04 -18.86
N GLY A 9 -9.88 -11.31 -18.92
CA GLY A 9 -11.28 -11.71 -18.91
C GLY A 9 -11.94 -11.40 -17.56
N PRO A 10 -13.28 -11.41 -17.47
CA PRO A 10 -14.02 -11.11 -16.22
C PRO A 10 -13.68 -12.05 -15.05
N HIS A 11 -13.00 -13.17 -15.30
CA HIS A 11 -12.56 -14.17 -14.33
C HIS A 11 -11.07 -14.16 -13.98
N ASP A 12 -10.27 -13.25 -14.54
CA ASP A 12 -8.81 -13.29 -14.39
C ASP A 12 -8.30 -12.58 -13.12
N LEU A 13 -8.94 -12.91 -12.00
CA LEU A 13 -8.56 -12.47 -10.66
C LEU A 13 -7.14 -12.92 -10.29
N PHE A 14 -6.74 -14.08 -10.81
CA PHE A 14 -5.42 -14.65 -10.61
C PHE A 14 -4.34 -13.87 -11.38
N GLY A 15 -4.60 -13.49 -12.64
CA GLY A 15 -3.70 -12.63 -13.41
C GLY A 15 -3.48 -11.26 -12.76
N ILE A 16 -4.55 -10.64 -12.23
CA ILE A 16 -4.46 -9.35 -11.51
C ILE A 16 -3.75 -9.52 -10.16
N LEU A 17 -4.04 -10.60 -9.41
CA LEU A 17 -3.33 -10.94 -8.17
C LEU A 17 -1.83 -11.10 -8.42
N LEU A 18 -1.47 -11.86 -9.45
CA LEU A 18 -0.08 -12.11 -9.81
C LEU A 18 0.59 -10.82 -10.27
N LEU A 19 -0.09 -9.96 -11.04
CA LEU A 19 0.45 -8.66 -11.45
C LEU A 19 0.65 -7.72 -10.25
N ALA A 20 -0.26 -7.74 -9.28
CA ALA A 20 -0.16 -6.94 -8.07
C ALA A 20 0.93 -7.48 -7.14
N MET A 21 1.05 -8.80 -6.97
CA MET A 21 2.13 -9.41 -6.20
C MET A 21 3.48 -9.18 -6.87
N VAL A 22 3.57 -9.29 -8.20
CA VAL A 22 4.77 -8.95 -8.97
C VAL A 22 5.05 -7.45 -8.88
N GLY A 23 4.03 -6.59 -8.93
CA GLY A 23 4.17 -5.15 -8.75
C GLY A 23 4.70 -4.79 -7.35
N VAL A 24 4.10 -5.35 -6.30
CA VAL A 24 4.57 -5.20 -4.91
C VAL A 24 5.98 -5.78 -4.75
N PHE A 25 6.28 -6.92 -5.37
CA PHE A 25 7.59 -7.55 -5.29
C PHE A 25 8.66 -6.71 -6.02
N LEU A 26 8.38 -6.23 -7.23
CA LEU A 26 9.26 -5.36 -8.01
C LEU A 26 9.44 -3.96 -7.38
N LEU A 27 8.38 -3.42 -6.78
CA LEU A 27 8.42 -2.18 -5.98
C LEU A 27 9.10 -2.38 -4.62
N SER A 28 9.22 -3.63 -4.13
CA SER A 28 9.96 -3.95 -2.91
C SER A 28 11.43 -4.32 -3.18
N SER A 29 11.77 -4.76 -4.39
CA SER A 29 13.15 -5.02 -4.85
C SER A 29 13.83 -3.74 -5.35
N ASN A 30 13.94 -2.77 -4.45
CA ASN A 30 13.75 -1.35 -4.71
C ASN A 30 15.01 -0.54 -5.05
N SER A 31 16.10 -1.16 -5.54
CA SER A 31 17.38 -0.45 -5.69
C SER A 31 17.29 0.73 -6.69
N TYR A 32 16.78 0.50 -7.90
CA TYR A 32 16.72 1.52 -8.95
C TYR A 32 15.76 2.68 -8.64
N VAL A 33 14.60 2.39 -8.02
CA VAL A 33 13.62 3.42 -7.67
C VAL A 33 14.13 4.25 -6.50
N ILE A 34 14.78 3.64 -5.52
CA ILE A 34 15.43 4.35 -4.41
C ILE A 34 16.57 5.23 -4.93
N GLU A 35 17.41 4.73 -5.83
CA GLU A 35 18.49 5.51 -6.45
C GLU A 35 17.95 6.70 -7.24
N PHE A 36 16.91 6.48 -8.06
CA PHE A 36 16.25 7.56 -8.80
C PHE A 36 15.62 8.60 -7.87
N LEU A 37 14.89 8.17 -6.83
CA LEU A 37 14.32 9.08 -5.84
C LEU A 37 15.39 9.83 -5.07
N GLY A 38 16.50 9.18 -4.72
CA GLY A 38 17.67 9.81 -4.11
C GLY A 38 18.23 10.92 -4.99
N ALA A 39 18.41 10.65 -6.29
CA ALA A 39 18.87 11.64 -7.25
C ALA A 39 17.91 12.84 -7.39
N VAL A 40 16.59 12.59 -7.50
CA VAL A 40 15.57 13.65 -7.62
C VAL A 40 15.47 14.50 -6.36
N LEU A 41 15.50 13.86 -5.20
CA LEU A 41 15.40 14.53 -3.90
C LEU A 41 16.74 15.12 -3.43
N HIS A 42 17.80 15.01 -4.24
CA HIS A 42 19.16 15.44 -3.90
C HIS A 42 19.63 14.86 -2.55
N VAL A 43 19.22 13.61 -2.28
CA VAL A 43 19.70 12.88 -1.10
C VAL A 43 21.18 12.57 -1.35
N PRO A 44 22.07 12.89 -0.40
CA PRO A 44 23.49 12.58 -0.50
C PRO A 44 23.71 11.10 -0.82
N ASP A 45 24.65 10.83 -1.72
CA ASP A 45 24.94 9.48 -2.16
C ASP A 45 25.56 8.67 -1.02
N ASN A 46 24.90 7.57 -0.64
CA ASN A 46 25.31 6.70 0.47
C ASN A 46 26.49 5.78 0.10
N SER A 47 27.16 6.01 -1.03
CA SER A 47 28.26 5.20 -1.56
C SER A 47 29.50 5.16 -0.66
N ASN A 48 29.61 6.07 0.33
CA ASN A 48 30.64 6.04 1.36
C ASN A 48 30.05 5.87 2.78
N PRO A 49 29.92 4.62 3.27
CA PRO A 49 29.27 4.33 4.55
C PRO A 49 30.02 4.88 5.77
N ASP A 50 31.32 5.14 5.66
CA ASP A 50 32.15 5.63 6.76
C ASP A 50 32.04 7.15 6.98
N ALA A 51 31.46 7.89 6.03
CA ALA A 51 31.33 9.35 6.10
C ALA A 51 29.97 9.84 6.65
N GLU A 52 28.91 9.02 6.64
CA GLU A 52 27.53 9.46 6.95
C GLU A 52 26.75 8.60 7.97
N ALA A 53 27.38 7.62 8.61
CA ALA A 53 26.69 6.70 9.53
C ALA A 53 26.31 7.40 10.84
N PRO A 54 25.04 7.78 11.02
CA PRO A 54 23.92 6.83 11.11
C PRO A 54 22.70 7.13 10.21
N TRP A 55 22.74 8.22 9.44
CA TRP A 55 21.54 8.77 8.77
C TRP A 55 21.23 8.10 7.44
N SER A 56 22.22 7.49 6.79
CA SER A 56 22.09 6.81 5.49
C SER A 56 20.98 5.76 5.49
N ILE A 57 20.88 4.99 6.58
CA ILE A 57 19.87 3.94 6.74
C ILE A 57 18.49 4.55 6.99
N ILE A 58 18.39 5.59 7.82
CA ILE A 58 17.13 6.30 8.07
C ILE A 58 16.61 6.96 6.77
N ARG A 59 17.51 7.51 5.94
CA ARG A 59 17.22 7.99 4.58
C ARG A 59 16.70 6.88 3.67
N GLN A 60 17.32 5.70 3.70
CA GLN A 60 16.84 4.56 2.93
C GLN A 60 15.42 4.15 3.35
N HIS A 61 15.14 4.08 4.64
CA HIS A 61 13.80 3.79 5.17
C HIS A 61 12.76 4.84 4.73
N PHE A 62 13.14 6.12 4.72
CA PHE A 62 12.30 7.20 4.19
C PHE A 62 12.02 7.05 2.68
N LEU A 63 13.04 6.73 1.88
CA LEU A 63 12.88 6.53 0.43
C LEU A 63 12.02 5.30 0.13
N ILE A 64 12.18 4.22 0.90
CA ILE A 64 11.35 3.00 0.78
C ILE A 64 9.87 3.33 1.00
N GLY A 65 9.53 4.17 1.98
CA GLY A 65 8.12 4.50 2.19
C GLY A 65 7.56 5.47 1.16
N ILE A 66 8.36 6.39 0.60
CA ILE A 66 7.94 7.17 -0.58
C ILE A 66 7.65 6.24 -1.76
N ALA A 67 8.57 5.32 -2.07
CA ALA A 67 8.37 4.34 -3.12
C ALA A 67 7.13 3.45 -2.87
N SER A 68 6.91 3.07 -1.61
CA SER A 68 5.71 2.32 -1.20
C SER A 68 4.42 3.12 -1.40
N ALA A 69 4.43 4.43 -1.14
CA ALA A 69 3.28 5.31 -1.39
C ALA A 69 2.97 5.41 -2.89
N ILE A 70 4.00 5.61 -3.72
CA ILE A 70 3.87 5.64 -5.18
C ILE A 70 3.31 4.30 -5.67
N GLY A 71 3.85 3.19 -5.17
CA GLY A 71 3.38 1.84 -5.46
C GLY A 71 1.90 1.64 -5.11
N GLY A 72 1.49 2.09 -3.92
CA GLY A 72 0.09 2.04 -3.49
C GLY A 72 -0.84 2.83 -4.42
N VAL A 73 -0.44 4.04 -4.83
CA VAL A 73 -1.21 4.86 -5.79
C VAL A 73 -1.33 4.16 -7.15
N LEU A 74 -0.25 3.56 -7.66
CA LEU A 74 -0.27 2.82 -8.91
C LEU A 74 -1.21 1.61 -8.86
N ILE A 75 -1.24 0.88 -7.75
CA ILE A 75 -2.17 -0.24 -7.55
C ILE A 75 -3.62 0.26 -7.59
N VAL A 76 -3.93 1.36 -6.89
CA VAL A 76 -5.27 1.95 -6.91
C VAL A 76 -5.66 2.40 -8.32
N LEU A 77 -4.76 3.08 -9.04
CA LEU A 77 -5.00 3.49 -10.44
C LEU A 77 -5.25 2.30 -11.36
N LEU A 78 -4.47 1.22 -11.22
CA LEU A 78 -4.68 -0.01 -11.98
C LEU A 78 -6.07 -0.59 -11.73
N MET A 79 -6.53 -0.60 -10.46
CA MET A 79 -7.86 -1.08 -10.11
C MET A 79 -8.98 -0.22 -10.69
N VAL A 80 -8.79 1.10 -10.73
CA VAL A 80 -9.75 2.03 -11.36
C VAL A 80 -9.82 1.79 -12.86
N VAL A 81 -8.67 1.70 -13.54
CA VAL A 81 -8.59 1.49 -15.00
C VAL A 81 -9.15 0.13 -15.42
N THR A 82 -8.88 -0.91 -14.64
CA THR A 82 -9.38 -2.28 -14.92
C THR A 82 -10.85 -2.47 -14.50
N GLY A 83 -11.48 -1.46 -13.87
CA GLY A 83 -12.84 -1.57 -13.33
C GLY A 83 -12.97 -2.55 -12.17
N ALA A 84 -11.85 -3.02 -11.61
CA ALA A 84 -11.81 -3.97 -10.51
C ALA A 84 -12.46 -3.41 -9.24
N CYS A 85 -12.48 -2.08 -9.06
CA CYS A 85 -13.09 -1.40 -7.90
C CYS A 85 -14.56 -1.76 -7.65
N LYS A 86 -15.30 -2.24 -8.65
CA LYS A 86 -16.72 -2.61 -8.52
C LYS A 86 -16.95 -4.03 -7.99
N LYS A 87 -15.91 -4.85 -7.88
CA LYS A 87 -16.02 -6.23 -7.41
C LYS A 87 -15.85 -6.27 -5.89
N SER A 88 -16.67 -7.06 -5.19
CA SER A 88 -16.53 -7.24 -3.74
C SER A 88 -15.16 -7.82 -3.34
N GLU A 89 -14.46 -8.46 -4.27
CA GLU A 89 -13.13 -9.01 -4.09
C GLU A 89 -12.05 -7.91 -4.06
N ALA A 90 -12.32 -6.73 -4.63
CA ALA A 90 -11.43 -5.56 -4.68
C ALA A 90 -10.92 -5.15 -3.30
N THR A 91 -11.75 -5.28 -2.28
CA THR A 91 -11.39 -4.97 -0.90
C THR A 91 -10.27 -5.88 -0.42
N THR A 92 -10.35 -7.19 -0.71
CA THR A 92 -9.29 -8.16 -0.39
C THR A 92 -8.01 -7.87 -1.19
N PHE A 93 -8.15 -7.42 -2.45
CA PHE A 93 -7.01 -7.02 -3.28
C PHE A 93 -6.26 -5.80 -2.74
N LEU A 94 -6.96 -4.84 -2.13
CA LEU A 94 -6.31 -3.67 -1.52
C LEU A 94 -5.74 -3.97 -0.13
N LEU A 95 -6.29 -4.97 0.55
CA LEU A 95 -5.92 -5.34 1.92
C LEU A 95 -4.47 -5.83 1.99
N ILE A 96 -4.06 -6.76 1.13
CA ILE A 96 -2.71 -7.35 1.15
C ILE A 96 -1.63 -6.29 0.87
N PRO A 97 -1.69 -5.49 -0.21
CA PRO A 97 -0.75 -4.41 -0.44
C PRO A 97 -0.78 -3.36 0.68
N SER A 98 -1.95 -3.04 1.24
CA SER A 98 -2.05 -2.09 2.34
C SER A 98 -1.30 -2.57 3.58
N MET A 99 -1.36 -3.86 3.94
CA MET A 99 -0.60 -4.41 5.07
C MET A 99 0.92 -4.33 4.88
N VAL A 100 1.40 -4.42 3.64
CA VAL A 100 2.83 -4.41 3.32
C VAL A 100 3.36 -2.98 3.14
N LEU A 101 2.61 -2.12 2.45
CA LEU A 101 3.06 -0.80 2.04
C LEU A 101 2.80 0.28 3.08
N LEU A 102 1.63 0.27 3.76
CA LEU A 102 1.27 1.33 4.70
C LEU A 102 2.27 1.51 5.85
N PRO A 103 2.82 0.44 6.47
CA PRO A 103 3.81 0.62 7.54
C PRO A 103 5.02 1.45 7.09
N ASN A 104 5.52 1.19 5.87
CA ASN A 104 6.65 1.94 5.31
C ASN A 104 6.29 3.41 5.04
N VAL A 105 5.07 3.66 4.54
CA VAL A 105 4.57 5.02 4.31
C VAL A 105 4.51 5.80 5.62
N PHE A 106 3.91 5.23 6.67
CA PHE A 106 3.84 5.88 7.97
C PHE A 106 5.21 6.06 8.62
N GLU A 107 6.12 5.11 8.46
CA GLU A 107 7.50 5.25 8.92
C GLU A 107 8.19 6.44 8.25
N SER A 108 7.97 6.65 6.95
CA SER A 108 8.50 7.83 6.24
C SER A 108 7.88 9.14 6.70
N ILE A 109 6.57 9.15 6.98
CA ILE A 109 5.90 10.31 7.57
C ILE A 109 6.46 10.61 8.97
N MET A 110 6.71 9.58 9.78
CA MET A 110 7.32 9.73 11.10
C MET A 110 8.73 10.29 11.01
N ILE A 111 9.56 9.77 10.09
CA ILE A 111 10.92 10.29 9.85
C ILE A 111 10.84 11.75 9.44
N TRP A 112 9.98 12.10 8.47
CA TRP A 112 9.77 13.47 8.03
C TRP A 112 9.36 14.41 9.16
N ALA A 113 8.44 13.97 10.01
CA ALA A 113 7.93 14.78 11.11
C ALA A 113 8.94 14.96 12.26
N ARG A 114 9.90 14.04 12.43
CA ARG A 114 10.84 14.06 13.56
C ARG A 114 12.25 14.50 13.18
N CYS A 115 12.61 14.47 11.89
CA CYS A 115 13.90 14.92 11.40
C CYS A 115 13.82 16.34 10.84
N ASN A 116 14.54 17.27 11.46
CA ASN A 116 14.72 18.62 10.91
C ASN A 116 15.85 18.62 9.88
N HIS A 117 15.67 19.39 8.80
CA HIS A 117 16.67 19.53 7.73
C HIS A 117 17.14 18.18 7.13
N PHE A 118 16.23 17.21 7.00
CA PHE A 118 16.54 15.84 6.61
C PHE A 118 17.38 15.69 5.32
N PHE A 119 17.16 16.56 4.34
CA PHE A 119 17.88 16.55 3.07
C PHE A 119 19.22 17.31 3.10
N ASP A 120 19.49 18.10 4.14
CA ASP A 120 20.75 18.84 4.29
C ASP A 120 21.71 18.03 5.20
N PRO A 121 22.72 17.33 4.65
CA PRO A 121 23.65 16.54 5.45
C PRO A 121 24.44 17.37 6.46
N ALA A 122 24.62 18.67 6.23
CA ALA A 122 25.36 19.54 7.13
C ALA A 122 24.53 20.00 8.34
N LYS A 123 23.21 19.88 8.28
CA LYS A 123 22.27 20.40 9.29
C LYS A 123 21.25 19.38 9.77
N ILE A 124 21.35 18.13 9.35
CA ILE A 124 20.39 17.09 9.71
C ILE A 124 20.39 16.88 11.22
N VAL A 125 19.20 16.99 11.80
CA VAL A 125 18.96 16.70 13.22
C VAL A 125 17.78 15.76 13.31
N CYS A 126 18.05 14.53 13.74
CA CYS A 126 17.04 13.53 14.02
C CYS A 126 17.26 12.98 15.44
N PRO A 127 16.20 12.45 16.08
CA PRO A 127 16.27 11.96 17.45
C PRO A 127 17.05 10.64 17.60
N TRP A 128 17.32 9.92 16.51
CA TRP A 128 17.93 8.59 16.54
C TRP A 128 19.42 8.65 16.22
N GLN A 129 20.30 8.52 17.21
CA GLN A 129 21.75 8.59 16.98
C GLN A 129 22.32 7.27 16.45
N THR A 130 21.57 6.17 16.54
CA THR A 130 21.99 4.86 16.03
C THR A 130 20.84 4.12 15.33
N ILE A 131 21.18 3.16 14.48
CA ILE A 131 20.19 2.27 13.88
C ILE A 131 19.45 1.44 14.95
N SER A 132 20.12 1.10 16.05
CA SER A 132 19.49 0.35 17.15
C SER A 132 18.39 1.17 17.80
N GLU A 133 18.64 2.46 18.05
CA GLU A 133 17.62 3.39 18.58
C GLU A 133 16.47 3.61 17.61
N PHE A 134 16.77 3.69 16.31
CA PHE A 134 15.74 3.76 15.28
C PHE A 134 14.88 2.48 15.23
N ASN A 135 15.48 1.31 15.37
CA ASN A 135 14.78 0.02 15.34
C ASN A 135 13.99 -0.28 16.61
N SER A 136 14.42 0.25 17.76
CA SER A 136 13.71 0.11 19.02
C SER A 136 12.71 1.23 19.31
N ASP A 137 12.53 2.20 18.38
CA ASP A 137 11.61 3.32 18.61
C ASP A 137 10.17 2.80 18.82
N PRO A 138 9.55 3.08 19.98
CA PRO A 138 8.19 2.62 20.28
C PRO A 138 7.16 3.14 19.29
N TRP A 139 7.36 4.31 18.67
CA TRP A 139 6.47 4.84 17.64
C TRP A 139 6.38 3.94 16.42
N ARG A 140 7.49 3.30 16.01
CA ARG A 140 7.45 2.35 14.87
C ARG A 140 6.62 1.12 15.18
N GLN A 141 6.76 0.60 16.40
CA GLN A 141 5.95 -0.53 16.86
C GLN A 141 4.46 -0.16 16.94
N ILE A 142 4.16 1.03 17.48
CA ILE A 142 2.79 1.56 17.54
C ILE A 142 2.23 1.74 16.13
N ILE A 143 2.98 2.33 15.20
CA ILE A 143 2.56 2.52 13.80
C ILE A 143 2.25 1.18 13.15
N PHE A 144 3.13 0.17 13.31
CA PHE A 144 2.91 -1.14 12.75
C PHE A 144 1.63 -1.79 13.30
N ILE A 145 1.45 -1.80 14.63
CA ILE A 145 0.27 -2.37 15.28
C ILE A 145 -1.00 -1.59 14.89
N ALA A 146 -0.95 -0.27 14.89
CA ALA A 146 -2.08 0.59 14.51
C ALA A 146 -2.48 0.38 13.04
N THR A 147 -1.50 0.22 12.15
CA THR A 147 -1.75 -0.08 10.73
C THR A 147 -2.41 -1.45 10.58
N LEU A 148 -1.90 -2.47 11.29
CA LEU A 148 -2.47 -3.81 11.26
C LEU A 148 -3.90 -3.84 11.81
N LEU A 149 -4.16 -3.17 12.94
CA LEU A 149 -5.49 -3.03 13.51
C LEU A 149 -6.42 -2.23 12.59
N GLY A 150 -5.96 -1.12 12.02
CA GLY A 150 -6.72 -0.29 11.10
C GLY A 150 -7.15 -1.07 9.85
N VAL A 151 -6.24 -1.84 9.27
CA VAL A 151 -6.55 -2.72 8.15
C VAL A 151 -7.56 -3.79 8.55
N LEU A 152 -7.40 -4.45 9.70
CA LEU A 152 -8.35 -5.45 10.20
C LEU A 152 -9.75 -4.87 10.42
N ILE A 153 -9.86 -3.68 11.01
CA ILE A 153 -11.13 -2.98 11.23
C ILE A 153 -11.77 -2.61 9.90
N ALA A 154 -11.02 -2.02 8.97
CA ALA A 154 -11.52 -1.67 7.64
C ALA A 154 -12.01 -2.89 6.87
N SER A 155 -11.31 -4.02 7.01
CA SER A 155 -11.67 -5.30 6.39
C SER A 155 -12.96 -5.86 6.98
N TRP A 156 -13.09 -5.81 8.32
CA TRP A 156 -14.28 -6.27 9.03
C TRP A 156 -15.52 -5.43 8.69
N LEU A 157 -15.36 -4.10 8.65
CA LEU A 157 -16.43 -3.18 8.24
C LEU A 157 -16.85 -3.44 6.79
N SER A 158 -15.89 -3.57 5.88
CA SER A 158 -16.17 -3.86 4.46
C SER A 158 -16.92 -5.18 4.27
N TYR A 159 -16.57 -6.21 5.06
CA TYR A 159 -17.28 -7.49 5.06
C TYR A 159 -18.72 -7.36 5.55
N ARG A 160 -18.97 -6.57 6.61
CA ARG A 160 -20.32 -6.31 7.13
C ARG A 160 -21.20 -5.58 6.12
N PHE A 161 -20.70 -4.51 5.51
CA PHE A 161 -21.47 -3.75 4.51
C PHE A 161 -21.77 -4.57 3.26
N SER A 162 -20.81 -5.36 2.78
CA SER A 162 -21.01 -6.23 1.61
C SER A 162 -22.09 -7.32 1.82
N LYS A 163 -22.36 -7.72 3.07
CA LYS A 163 -23.44 -8.67 3.39
C LYS A 163 -24.83 -8.02 3.41
N VAL A 164 -24.91 -6.76 3.84
CA VAL A 164 -26.18 -6.01 3.87
C VAL A 164 -26.66 -5.74 2.44
N ASP A 165 -25.76 -5.30 1.56
CA ASP A 165 -26.09 -5.02 0.14
C ASP A 165 -26.51 -6.28 -0.65
N LYS A 166 -26.07 -7.47 -0.22
CA LYS A 166 -26.51 -8.75 -0.81
C LYS A 166 -27.90 -9.17 -0.31
N ALA A 167 -28.22 -8.91 0.96
CA ALA A 167 -29.52 -9.26 1.53
C ALA A 167 -30.67 -8.44 0.91
N ASP A 168 -30.43 -7.18 0.56
CA ASP A 168 -31.45 -6.33 -0.08
C ASP A 168 -31.68 -6.67 -1.57
N ASN A 169 -30.69 -7.26 -2.25
CA ASN A 169 -30.83 -7.72 -3.63
C ASN A 169 -31.42 -9.13 -3.77
N GLU A 170 -31.53 -9.88 -2.67
CA GLU A 170 -32.20 -11.20 -2.60
C GLU A 170 -33.62 -11.09 -2.02
N SER A 171 -34.28 -9.92 -2.14
CA SER A 171 -35.72 -9.84 -1.90
C SER A 171 -36.47 -10.80 -2.84
N PRO A 172 -37.33 -11.69 -2.32
CA PRO A 172 -37.88 -12.81 -3.08
C PRO A 172 -38.70 -12.28 -4.26
N GLN A 173 -38.25 -12.58 -5.48
CA GLN A 173 -39.12 -12.57 -6.64
C GLN A 173 -40.37 -13.37 -6.28
N ALA A 174 -41.47 -12.63 -6.21
CA ALA A 174 -42.82 -13.05 -5.97
C ALA A 174 -43.05 -14.52 -6.33
N ALA A 175 -43.36 -15.33 -5.31
CA ALA A 175 -44.08 -16.57 -5.49
C ALA A 175 -45.38 -16.25 -6.24
N THR A 176 -45.39 -16.39 -7.56
CA THR A 176 -46.64 -16.45 -8.33
C THR A 176 -47.34 -17.75 -7.94
N PRO A 177 -48.51 -17.70 -7.29
CA PRO A 177 -49.29 -18.90 -7.07
C PRO A 177 -49.80 -19.35 -8.44
N SER A 178 -49.28 -20.47 -8.93
CA SER A 178 -49.86 -21.19 -10.07
C SER A 178 -51.29 -21.55 -9.69
N THR A 179 -52.24 -20.80 -10.23
CA THR A 179 -53.66 -21.07 -10.10
C THR A 179 -53.93 -22.38 -10.81
N ALA A 180 -54.22 -23.43 -10.05
CA ALA A 180 -54.84 -24.63 -10.58
C ALA A 180 -56.18 -24.22 -11.18
N ILE A 181 -56.34 -24.42 -12.50
CA ILE A 181 -57.65 -24.39 -13.16
C ILE A 181 -57.85 -25.77 -13.75
N SER A 182 -58.93 -26.37 -13.26
CA SER A 182 -59.59 -27.62 -13.63
C SER A 182 -59.93 -27.73 -15.11
#